data_AF-A0A355UGT1-F1
#
_entry.id   AF-A0A355UGT1-F1
#
_cell.length_a   1.000
_cell.length_b   1.000
_cell.length_c   1.000
_cell.angle_alpha   90.00
_cell.angle_beta   90.00
_cell.angle_gamma   90.00
#
_symmetry.space_group_name_H-M   'P 1'
#
loop_
_entity.id
_entity.type
_entity.pdbx_description
1 polymer ?
#
loop_
_entity_poly.entity_id
_entity_poly.type
_entity_poly.pdbx_seq_one_letter_code
_entity_poly.pdbx_strand_id
1 'polypeptide(L)'
;MLWAAAVRNGIEEVKEVVIIGDGAAWIWNMTDELFPETIRILDYYHFSEHVHECGKVIYGDDEVNKVRWVRGIIDEINEGKIEKQ
;
A
#
# COMPACT_ATOMS: atom_id res chain seq x y z
N MET A 1 11.93 1.45 19.34
CA MET A 1 11.23 2.59 18.72
C MET A 1 11.79 2.81 17.31
N LEU A 2 10.91 3.04 16.33
CA LEU A 2 11.25 3.13 14.90
C LEU A 2 12.27 4.25 14.60
N TRP A 3 12.02 5.47 15.10
CA TRP A 3 12.97 6.59 14.98
C TRP A 3 14.38 6.26 15.47
N ALA A 4 14.50 5.69 16.68
CA ALA A 4 15.80 5.31 17.23
C ALA A 4 16.50 4.24 16.38
N ALA A 5 15.75 3.34 15.73
CA ALA A 5 16.32 2.37 14.81
C ALA A 5 16.80 3.06 13.52
N ALA A 6 16.03 4.01 12.97
CA ALA A 6 16.42 4.78 11.81
C ALA A 6 17.72 5.59 12.06
N VAL A 7 17.80 6.31 13.18
CA VAL A 7 19.01 7.06 13.58
C VAL A 7 20.22 6.13 13.71
N ARG A 8 20.07 4.97 14.37
CA ARG A 8 21.17 4.00 14.48
C ARG A 8 21.63 3.42 13.13
N ASN A 9 20.82 3.53 12.08
CA ASN A 9 21.14 3.07 10.74
C ASN A 9 21.46 4.22 9.78
N GLY A 10 21.77 5.42 10.30
CA GLY A 10 22.31 6.52 9.49
C GLY A 10 21.26 7.25 8.64
N ILE A 11 20.02 7.34 9.11
CA ILE A 11 18.97 8.09 8.39
C ILE A 11 19.34 9.56 8.11
N GLU A 12 20.21 10.17 8.90
CA GLU A 12 20.68 11.55 8.68
C GLU A 12 21.61 11.68 7.44
N GLU A 13 22.15 10.57 6.94
CA GLU A 13 23.07 10.53 5.81
C GLU A 13 22.41 10.11 4.49
N VAL A 14 21.14 9.69 4.54
CA VAL A 14 20.42 9.27 3.33
C VAL A 14 19.81 10.47 2.60
N LYS A 15 19.72 10.37 1.27
CA LYS A 15 19.11 11.41 0.44
C LYS A 15 17.58 11.30 0.35
N GLU A 16 17.05 10.12 0.63
CA GLU A 16 15.64 9.81 0.45
C GLU A 16 15.23 8.73 1.45
N VAL A 17 14.06 8.92 2.06
CA VAL A 17 13.44 7.94 2.95
C VAL A 17 12.21 7.39 2.22
N VAL A 18 12.12 6.06 2.17
CA VAL A 18 10.98 5.35 1.57
C VAL A 18 10.38 4.44 2.63
N ILE A 19 9.07 4.53 2.81
CA ILE A 19 8.31 3.68 3.73
C ILE A 19 7.30 2.88 2.93
N ILE A 20 7.37 1.55 3.09
CA ILE A 20 6.40 0.60 2.55
C ILE A 20 5.45 0.23 3.69
N GLY A 21 4.15 0.38 3.46
CA GLY A 21 3.12 0.09 4.46
C GLY A 21 1.91 -0.61 3.86
N ASP A 22 1.15 -1.31 4.68
CA ASP A 22 0.01 -2.14 4.28
C ASP A 22 -1.28 -1.36 3.94
N GLY A 23 -1.26 -0.02 4.09
CA GLY A 23 -2.41 0.84 3.88
C GLY A 23 -3.16 1.23 5.15
N ALA A 24 -2.81 0.67 6.32
CA ALA A 24 -3.41 1.06 7.58
C ALA A 24 -3.08 2.53 7.92
N ALA A 25 -4.12 3.32 8.22
CA ALA A 25 -3.98 4.76 8.42
C ALA A 25 -2.98 5.15 9.53
N TRP A 26 -2.85 4.31 10.57
CA TRP A 26 -1.90 4.56 11.65
C TRP A 26 -0.44 4.52 11.20
N ILE A 27 -0.10 3.74 10.17
CA ILE A 27 1.24 3.69 9.59
C ILE A 27 1.56 5.04 8.96
N TRP A 28 0.62 5.59 8.19
CA TRP A 28 0.80 6.88 7.52
C TRP A 28 0.85 8.05 8.50
N ASN A 29 0.01 8.04 9.54
CA ASN A 29 0.08 9.05 10.59
C ASN A 29 1.44 9.03 11.31
N MET A 30 1.93 7.84 11.68
CA MET A 30 3.24 7.69 12.33
C MET A 30 4.39 8.08 11.39
N THR A 31 4.25 7.75 10.11
CA THR A 31 5.22 8.08 9.06
C THR A 31 5.32 9.59 8.89
N ASP A 32 4.19 10.29 8.84
CA ASP A 32 4.15 11.74 8.69
C ASP A 32 4.71 12.44 9.95
N GLU A 33 4.53 11.86 11.14
CA GLU A 33 5.09 12.37 12.40
C GLU A 33 6.61 12.19 12.50
N LEU A 34 7.12 11.00 12.14
CA LEU A 34 8.52 10.64 12.34
C LEU A 34 9.41 10.99 11.14
N PHE A 35 8.86 10.98 9.94
CA PHE A 35 9.57 11.12 8.67
C PHE A 35 8.78 12.01 7.68
N PRO A 36 8.63 13.31 7.96
CA PRO A 36 7.76 14.20 7.18
C PRO A 36 8.14 14.33 5.69
N GLU A 37 9.38 13.99 5.31
CA GLU A 37 9.88 14.04 3.94
C GLU A 37 10.12 12.62 3.37
N THR A 38 9.12 11.74 3.47
CA THR A 38 9.20 10.34 2.98
C THR A 38 8.36 10.10 1.73
N ILE A 39 8.84 9.20 0.88
CA ILE A 39 7.99 8.55 -0.12
C ILE A 39 7.21 7.42 0.58
N ARG A 40 5.90 7.38 0.38
CA ARG A 40 5.02 6.33 0.92
C ARG A 40 4.61 5.41 -0.23
N ILE A 41 4.92 4.13 -0.09
CA ILE A 41 4.58 3.11 -1.06
C ILE A 41 3.61 2.13 -0.39
N LEU A 42 2.47 1.90 -1.03
CA LEU A 42 1.55 0.85 -0.60
C LEU A 42 2.14 -0.51 -0.93
N ASP A 43 2.13 -1.43 0.03
CA ASP A 43 2.49 -2.81 -0.18
C ASP A 43 1.53 -3.47 -1.18
N TYR A 44 2.08 -3.90 -2.32
CA TYR A 44 1.30 -4.50 -3.40
C TYR A 44 0.65 -5.83 -3.00
N TYR A 45 1.31 -6.65 -2.18
CA TYR A 45 0.77 -7.94 -1.76
C TYR A 45 -0.44 -7.75 -0.84
N HIS A 46 -0.33 -6.83 0.13
CA HIS A 46 -1.46 -6.48 1.00
C HIS A 46 -2.59 -5.87 0.17
N PHE A 47 -2.30 -4.95 -0.75
CA PHE A 47 -3.31 -4.42 -1.67
C PHE A 47 -4.04 -5.54 -2.43
N SER A 48 -3.29 -6.44 -3.07
CA SER A 48 -3.85 -7.54 -3.86
C SER A 48 -4.73 -8.46 -3.01
N GLU A 49 -4.29 -8.82 -1.80
CA GLU A 49 -5.10 -9.61 -0.86
C GLU A 49 -6.44 -8.93 -0.57
N HIS A 50 -6.45 -7.65 -0.23
CA HIS A 50 -7.67 -6.90 0.03
C HIS A 50 -8.59 -6.82 -1.19
N VAL A 51 -8.04 -6.65 -2.40
CA VAL A 51 -8.84 -6.67 -3.64
C VAL A 51 -9.49 -8.05 -3.81
N HIS A 52 -8.75 -9.14 -3.61
CA HIS A 52 -9.31 -10.49 -3.67
C HIS A 52 -10.41 -10.72 -2.64
N GLU A 53 -10.24 -10.23 -1.41
CA GLU A 53 -11.25 -10.30 -0.35
C GLU A 53 -12.51 -9.49 -0.68
N CYS A 54 -12.35 -8.26 -1.18
CA CYS A 54 -13.46 -7.45 -1.66
C CYS A 54 -14.23 -8.17 -2.77
N GLY A 55 -13.52 -8.77 -3.73
CA GLY A 55 -14.13 -9.54 -4.81
C GLY A 55 -15.00 -10.69 -4.28
N LYS A 56 -14.55 -11.41 -3.24
CA LYS A 56 -15.34 -12.48 -2.60
C LYS A 56 -16.65 -11.93 -1.99
N VAL A 57 -16.59 -10.77 -1.33
CA VAL A 57 -17.77 -10.15 -0.71
C VAL A 57 -18.75 -9.63 -1.76
N ILE A 58 -18.26 -9.00 -2.83
CA ILE A 58 -19.09 -8.38 -3.87
C ILE A 58 -19.82 -9.43 -4.72
N TYR A 59 -19.12 -10.51 -5.11
CA TYR A 59 -19.62 -11.47 -6.10
C TYR A 59 -20.04 -12.82 -5.52
N GLY A 60 -19.70 -13.13 -4.27
CA GLY A 60 -20.05 -14.42 -3.64
C GLY A 60 -19.56 -15.60 -4.47
N ASP A 61 -20.50 -16.47 -4.89
CA ASP A 61 -20.24 -17.67 -5.70
C ASP A 61 -20.09 -17.38 -7.22
N ASP A 62 -20.26 -16.12 -7.67
CA ASP A 62 -20.04 -15.74 -9.07
C ASP A 62 -18.55 -15.59 -9.37
N GLU A 63 -17.90 -16.74 -9.56
CA GLU A 63 -16.46 -16.85 -9.80
C GLU A 63 -16.01 -16.10 -11.06
N VAL A 64 -16.83 -16.08 -12.11
CA VAL A 64 -16.45 -15.46 -13.39
C VAL A 64 -16.36 -13.95 -13.23
N ASN A 65 -17.39 -13.32 -12.65
CA ASN A 65 -17.39 -11.88 -12.46
C ASN A 65 -16.40 -11.45 -11.37
N LYS A 66 -16.21 -12.27 -10.32
CA LYS A 66 -15.17 -12.04 -9.31
C LYS A 66 -13.78 -11.96 -9.93
N VAL A 67 -13.38 -12.98 -10.69
CA VAL A 67 -12.04 -13.04 -11.30
C VAL A 67 -11.85 -11.89 -12.29
N ARG A 68 -12.89 -11.58 -13.09
CA ARG A 68 -12.84 -10.44 -14.02
C ARG A 68 -12.63 -9.12 -13.30
N TRP A 69 -13.36 -8.88 -12.21
CA TRP A 69 -13.26 -7.63 -11.46
C TRP A 69 -11.91 -7.49 -10.75
N VAL A 70 -11.45 -8.52 -10.04
CA VAL A 70 -10.16 -8.51 -9.34
C VAL A 70 -9.00 -8.24 -10.32
N ARG A 71 -9.00 -8.92 -11.48
CA ARG A 71 -7.98 -8.69 -12.52
C ARG A 71 -8.01 -7.27 -13.03
N GLY A 72 -9.20 -6.72 -13.30
CA GLY A 72 -9.35 -5.34 -13.75
C GLY A 72 -8.69 -4.33 -12.80
N ILE A 73 -8.95 -4.45 -11.50
CA ILE A 73 -8.36 -3.56 -10.49
C ILE A 73 -6.83 -3.71 -10.41
N ILE A 74 -6.32 -4.94 -10.43
CA ILE A 74 -4.87 -5.21 -10.38
C ILE A 74 -4.18 -4.66 -11.63
N ASP A 75 -4.77 -4.85 -12.81
CA ASP A 75 -4.22 -4.39 -14.08
C ASP A 75 -4.20 -2.85 -14.13
N GLU A 76 -5.24 -2.17 -13.64
CA GLU A 76 -5.26 -0.70 -13.53
C GLU A 76 -4.11 -0.16 -12.67
N ILE A 77 -3.85 -0.76 -11.51
CA ILE A 77 -2.72 -0.38 -10.66
C ILE A 77 -1.38 -0.64 -11.35
N ASN A 78 -1.21 -1.81 -11.98
CA ASN A 78 0.04 -2.16 -12.68
C ASN A 78 0.31 -1.25 -13.89
N GLU A 79 -0.74 -0.76 -14.54
CA GLU A 79 -0.65 0.21 -15.63
C GLU A 79 -0.53 1.66 -15.16
N GLY A 80 -0.51 1.91 -13.84
CA GLY A 80 -0.42 3.23 -13.25
C GLY A 80 -1.68 4.09 -13.41
N LYS A 81 -2.82 3.47 -13.71
CA LYS A 81 -4.13 4.12 -13.89
C LYS A 81 -4.78 4.39 -12.54
N ILE A 82 -4.14 5.24 -11.74
CA ILE A 82 -4.61 5.61 -10.40
C ILE A 82 -5.35 6.95 -10.51
N GLU A 83 -6.63 6.92 -10.86
CA GLU A 83 -7.48 8.11 -10.73
C GLU A 83 -7.87 8.31 -9.26
N LYS A 84 -7.91 9.57 -8.80
CA LYS A 84 -8.44 9.89 -7.47
C LYS A 84 -9.94 9.60 -7.47
N GLN A 85 -10.38 8.62 -6.67
CA GLN A 85 -11.78 8.51 -6.25
C GLN A 85 -12.18 9.67 -5.35
#